data_AF-A0A315X9D1-F1
#
_entry.id   AF-A0A315X9D1-F1
#
_cell.length_a   1.000
_cell.length_b   1.000
_cell.length_c   1.000
_cell.angle_alpha   90.00
_cell.angle_beta   90.00
_cell.angle_gamma   90.00
#
_symmetry.space_group_name_H-M   'P 1'
#
loop_
_entity.id
_entity.type
_entity.pdbx_description
1 polymer ?
#
loop_
_entity_poly.entity_id
_entity_poly.type
_entity_poly.pdbx_seq_one_letter_code
_entity_poly.pdbx_strand_id
1 'polypeptide(L)'
;MTIKATSLLSILAIWVASIAAVVANGDSWWLLIFAVLATGAVGASAWRRLGISRLTGIAGTWAATGVAAASDADATWVSIFAFLTTGAVVYSTMKRDAWMQGLGIAVAWGAVALAVVEHGSGPAWMCIFAFLTAGAVSNSHGQMGRGVAAMAWWGATGAIVFLAGGGWAWLSVIAFLLTSASLGFGSFSFPKGLEWDLFDRDDDDERVKVVR
;
A
#
# COMPACT_ATOMS: atom_id res chain seq x y z
N MET A 1 -15.98 14.71 0.67
CA MET A 1 -14.97 14.49 1.74
C MET A 1 -13.86 15.50 1.53
N THR A 2 -13.47 16.26 2.56
CA THR A 2 -12.37 17.23 2.39
C THR A 2 -11.03 16.52 2.41
N ILE A 3 -10.10 17.06 1.65
CA ILE A 3 -8.77 16.52 1.41
C ILE A 3 -7.88 16.45 2.69
N LYS A 4 -8.16 17.33 3.65
CA LYS A 4 -7.53 17.27 4.98
C LYS A 4 -8.10 16.11 5.81
N ALA A 5 -9.37 15.76 5.61
CA ALA A 5 -10.02 14.66 6.31
C ALA A 5 -9.47 13.29 5.87
N THR A 6 -9.18 13.08 4.58
CA THR A 6 -8.56 11.83 4.09
C THR A 6 -7.17 11.61 4.67
N SER A 7 -6.36 12.66 4.81
CA SER A 7 -5.03 12.58 5.42
C SER A 7 -5.12 12.23 6.91
N LEU A 8 -6.02 12.88 7.65
CA LEU A 8 -6.30 12.55 9.05
C LEU A 8 -6.82 11.11 9.20
N LEU A 9 -7.68 10.66 8.30
CA LEU A 9 -8.19 9.29 8.29
C LEU A 9 -7.12 8.26 7.98
N SER A 10 -6.16 8.56 7.10
CA SER A 10 -5.00 7.70 6.87
C SER A 10 -4.14 7.57 8.13
N ILE A 11 -3.89 8.69 8.83
CA ILE A 11 -3.17 8.67 10.11
C ILE A 11 -3.94 7.85 11.14
N LEU A 12 -5.26 8.06 11.27
CA LEU A 12 -6.10 7.29 12.17
C LEU A 12 -6.08 5.80 11.82
N ALA A 13 -6.14 5.43 10.55
CA ALA A 13 -6.07 4.02 10.12
C ALA A 13 -4.74 3.36 10.51
N ILE A 14 -3.62 4.08 10.33
CA ILE A 14 -2.28 3.63 10.75
C ILE A 14 -2.27 3.34 12.25
N TRP A 15 -2.71 4.31 13.06
CA TRP A 15 -2.65 4.20 14.52
C TRP A 15 -3.63 3.19 15.10
N VAL A 16 -4.87 3.14 14.60
CA VAL A 16 -5.87 2.18 15.05
C VAL A 16 -5.38 0.76 14.79
N ALA A 17 -4.88 0.47 13.58
CA ALA A 17 -4.35 -0.86 13.26
C ALA A 17 -3.13 -1.20 14.12
N SER A 18 -2.23 -0.23 14.34
CA SER A 18 -1.01 -0.47 15.10
C SER A 18 -1.26 -0.69 16.58
N ILE A 19 -2.08 0.14 17.21
CA ILE A 19 -2.44 -0.02 18.63
C ILE A 19 -3.20 -1.33 18.83
N ALA A 20 -4.16 -1.65 17.94
CA ALA A 20 -4.89 -2.92 18.02
C ALA A 20 -3.95 -4.13 17.94
N ALA A 21 -2.94 -4.09 17.07
CA ALA A 21 -1.93 -5.14 16.96
C ALA A 21 -1.11 -5.31 18.24
N VAL A 22 -0.60 -4.22 18.82
CA VAL A 22 0.18 -4.28 20.08
C VAL A 22 -0.68 -4.77 21.25
N VAL A 23 -1.95 -4.36 21.30
CA VAL A 23 -2.87 -4.82 22.35
C VAL A 23 -3.15 -6.32 22.22
N ALA A 24 -3.27 -6.84 20.99
CA ALA A 24 -3.47 -8.26 20.74
C ALA A 24 -2.19 -9.08 20.98
N ASN A 25 -1.02 -8.53 20.63
CA ASN A 25 0.27 -9.17 20.74
C ASN A 25 1.35 -8.17 21.18
N GLY A 26 1.66 -8.15 22.47
CA GLY A 26 2.54 -7.14 23.08
C GLY A 26 3.97 -7.08 22.51
N ASP A 27 4.47 -8.18 21.98
CA ASP A 27 5.81 -8.27 21.41
C ASP A 27 5.92 -7.56 20.04
N SER A 28 4.79 -7.22 19.42
CA SER A 28 4.73 -6.49 18.15
C SER A 28 4.95 -4.98 18.26
N TRP A 29 5.32 -4.46 19.45
CA TRP A 29 5.51 -3.02 19.71
C TRP A 29 6.43 -2.29 18.72
N TRP A 30 7.38 -3.00 18.11
CA TRP A 30 8.28 -2.46 17.08
C TRP A 30 7.52 -1.83 15.90
N LEU A 31 6.29 -2.28 15.60
CA LEU A 31 5.49 -1.69 14.52
C LEU A 31 5.15 -0.22 14.77
N LEU A 32 5.10 0.21 16.03
CA LEU A 32 4.81 1.60 16.40
C LEU A 32 5.87 2.57 15.85
N ILE A 33 7.12 2.13 15.72
CA ILE A 33 8.20 2.94 15.12
C ILE A 33 7.85 3.26 13.66
N PHE A 34 7.44 2.25 12.90
CA PHE A 34 7.05 2.44 11.50
C PHE A 34 5.72 3.17 11.35
N ALA A 35 4.79 3.03 12.30
CA ALA A 35 3.57 3.82 12.36
C ALA A 35 3.85 5.32 12.52
N VAL A 36 4.83 5.68 13.36
CA VAL A 36 5.30 7.08 13.51
C VAL A 36 5.92 7.58 12.19
N LEU A 37 6.80 6.79 11.56
CA LEU A 37 7.42 7.17 10.29
C LEU A 37 6.39 7.33 9.16
N ALA A 38 5.40 6.43 9.08
CA ALA A 38 4.32 6.51 8.12
C ALA A 38 3.39 7.70 8.38
N THR A 39 3.12 8.02 9.65
CA THR A 39 2.43 9.25 10.04
C THR A 39 3.20 10.48 9.57
N GLY A 40 4.54 10.48 9.71
CA GLY A 40 5.40 11.54 9.18
C GLY A 40 5.30 11.68 7.67
N ALA A 41 5.33 10.58 6.91
CA ALA A 41 5.17 10.58 5.46
C ALA A 41 3.80 11.13 5.03
N VAL A 42 2.72 10.66 5.68
CA VAL A 42 1.35 11.15 5.43
C VAL A 42 1.24 12.63 5.83
N GLY A 43 1.77 13.03 6.98
CA GLY A 43 1.72 14.39 7.52
C GLY A 43 2.48 15.40 6.67
N ALA A 44 3.71 15.07 6.25
CA ALA A 44 4.47 15.88 5.29
C ALA A 44 3.72 16.03 3.96
N SER A 45 2.94 15.03 3.56
CA SER A 45 2.07 15.08 2.38
C SER A 45 0.66 15.62 2.64
N ALA A 46 0.26 15.90 3.89
CA ALA A 46 -1.11 16.34 4.20
C ALA A 46 -1.41 17.72 3.57
N TRP A 47 -0.37 18.49 3.25
CA TRP A 47 -0.45 19.68 2.41
C TRP A 47 -0.65 19.38 0.90
N ARG A 48 -0.33 18.17 0.43
CA ARG A 48 -0.40 17.69 -0.96
C ARG A 48 -1.67 16.92 -1.34
N ARG A 49 -2.69 16.97 -0.49
CA ARG A 49 -4.05 16.60 -0.84
C ARG A 49 -4.31 15.10 -1.17
N LEU A 50 -4.35 14.22 -0.15
CA LEU A 50 -4.64 12.79 -0.33
C LEU A 50 -6.08 12.52 -0.83
N GLY A 51 -6.23 11.77 -1.92
CA GLY A 51 -7.53 11.33 -2.45
C GLY A 51 -8.05 10.05 -1.79
N ILE A 52 -9.29 9.65 -2.11
CA ILE A 52 -9.91 8.40 -1.61
C ILE A 52 -9.08 7.18 -2.03
N SER A 53 -8.54 7.18 -3.25
CA SER A 53 -7.67 6.12 -3.77
C SER A 53 -6.46 5.84 -2.86
N ARG A 54 -5.72 6.88 -2.50
CA ARG A 54 -4.55 6.81 -1.63
C ARG A 54 -4.95 6.42 -0.20
N LEU A 55 -6.05 6.96 0.33
CA LEU A 55 -6.60 6.57 1.63
C LEU A 55 -6.87 5.05 1.67
N THR A 56 -7.58 4.51 0.68
CA THR A 56 -7.91 3.07 0.63
C THR A 56 -6.65 2.21 0.58
N GLY A 57 -5.64 2.59 -0.21
CA GLY A 57 -4.37 1.88 -0.27
C GLY A 57 -3.64 1.87 1.08
N ILE A 58 -3.48 3.04 1.72
CA ILE A 58 -2.81 3.17 3.01
C ILE A 58 -3.59 2.43 4.11
N ALA A 59 -4.91 2.66 4.21
CA ALA A 59 -5.74 2.02 5.22
C ALA A 59 -5.73 0.49 5.07
N GLY A 60 -5.81 -0.03 3.85
CA GLY A 60 -5.73 -1.46 3.57
C GLY A 60 -4.38 -2.06 3.94
N THR A 61 -3.28 -1.41 3.57
CA THR A 61 -1.92 -1.83 3.94
C THR A 61 -1.74 -1.90 5.46
N TRP A 62 -2.15 -0.88 6.20
CA TRP A 62 -1.98 -0.84 7.65
C TRP A 62 -2.94 -1.76 8.39
N ALA A 63 -4.18 -1.91 7.94
CA ALA A 63 -5.10 -2.91 8.49
C ALA A 63 -4.54 -4.32 8.33
N ALA A 64 -4.05 -4.68 7.15
CA ALA A 64 -3.43 -5.98 6.89
C ALA A 64 -2.16 -6.19 7.71
N THR A 65 -1.31 -5.18 7.82
CA THR A 65 -0.09 -5.23 8.64
C THR A 65 -0.43 -5.43 10.12
N GLY A 66 -1.44 -4.72 10.62
CA GLY A 66 -1.92 -4.87 11.98
C GLY A 66 -2.45 -6.27 12.26
N VAL A 67 -3.21 -6.85 11.33
CA VAL A 67 -3.68 -8.25 11.43
C VAL A 67 -2.52 -9.23 11.47
N ALA A 68 -1.54 -9.09 10.57
CA ALA A 68 -0.36 -9.97 10.52
C ALA A 68 0.47 -9.90 11.81
N ALA A 69 0.72 -8.69 12.32
CA ALA A 69 1.49 -8.47 13.54
C ALA A 69 0.71 -8.90 14.81
N ALA A 70 -0.62 -8.77 14.80
CA ALA A 70 -1.48 -9.29 15.87
C ALA A 70 -1.43 -10.82 15.95
N SER A 71 -1.37 -11.51 14.80
CA SER A 71 -1.32 -12.97 14.77
C SER A 71 0.06 -13.54 15.10
N ASP A 72 1.14 -12.88 14.65
CA ASP A 72 2.51 -13.36 14.83
C ASP A 72 3.48 -12.17 15.00
N ALA A 73 4.15 -12.11 16.16
CA ALA A 73 5.09 -11.03 16.47
C ALA A 73 6.33 -11.07 15.57
N ASP A 74 6.73 -12.24 15.08
CA ASP A 74 7.85 -12.38 14.15
C ASP A 74 7.51 -11.80 12.78
N ALA A 75 6.22 -11.60 12.45
CA ALA A 75 5.82 -10.89 11.24
C ALA A 75 5.90 -9.37 11.37
N THR A 76 6.28 -8.81 12.53
CA THR A 76 6.32 -7.36 12.76
C THR A 76 7.23 -6.62 11.77
N TRP A 77 8.26 -7.28 11.21
CA TRP A 77 9.11 -6.69 10.17
C TRP A 77 8.35 -6.30 8.90
N VAL A 78 7.16 -6.89 8.64
CA VAL A 78 6.22 -6.49 7.57
C VAL A 78 5.89 -5.00 7.62
N SER A 79 5.94 -4.38 8.81
CA SER A 79 5.74 -2.94 9.02
C SER A 79 6.77 -2.06 8.31
N ILE A 80 7.99 -2.55 8.04
CA ILE A 80 8.99 -1.86 7.21
C ILE A 80 8.42 -1.64 5.81
N PHE A 81 7.89 -2.69 5.19
CA PHE A 81 7.32 -2.63 3.85
C PHE A 81 5.97 -1.92 3.82
N ALA A 82 5.24 -1.91 4.93
CA ALA A 82 4.02 -1.11 5.06
C ALA A 82 4.34 0.40 5.06
N PHE A 83 5.40 0.80 5.76
CA PHE A 83 5.94 2.15 5.69
C PHE A 83 6.42 2.51 4.27
N LEU A 84 7.22 1.64 3.63
CA LEU A 84 7.68 1.88 2.26
C LEU A 84 6.52 1.97 1.26
N THR A 85 5.48 1.16 1.45
CA THR A 85 4.23 1.23 0.66
C THR A 85 3.51 2.54 0.88
N THR A 86 3.47 3.03 2.12
CA THR A 86 2.91 4.35 2.43
C THR A 86 3.65 5.43 1.65
N GLY A 87 4.98 5.41 1.67
CA GLY A 87 5.80 6.31 0.86
C GLY A 87 5.49 6.20 -0.64
N ALA A 88 5.45 4.98 -1.18
CA ALA A 88 5.14 4.73 -2.58
C ALA A 88 3.77 5.30 -2.98
N VAL A 89 2.72 5.08 -2.16
CA VAL A 89 1.36 5.56 -2.43
C VAL A 89 1.28 7.08 -2.31
N VAL A 90 1.86 7.65 -1.25
CA VAL A 90 1.84 9.09 -0.97
C VAL A 90 2.54 9.89 -2.06
N TYR A 91 3.69 9.43 -2.55
CA TYR A 91 4.50 10.12 -3.55
C TYR A 91 4.25 9.63 -4.99
N SER A 92 3.20 8.85 -5.21
CA SER A 92 2.83 8.33 -6.55
C SER A 92 2.06 9.32 -7.41
N THR A 93 2.00 9.02 -8.71
CA THR A 93 1.11 9.67 -9.69
C THR A 93 -0.33 9.14 -9.68
N MET A 94 -0.76 8.45 -8.60
CA MET A 94 -2.10 7.89 -8.47
C MET A 94 -3.18 8.99 -8.45
N LYS A 95 -4.14 8.94 -9.37
CA LYS A 95 -5.27 9.89 -9.41
C LYS A 95 -6.17 9.73 -8.18
N ARG A 96 -6.80 10.82 -7.74
CA ARG A 96 -7.61 10.86 -6.49
C ARG A 96 -8.84 9.95 -6.52
N ASP A 97 -9.41 9.74 -7.69
CA ASP A 97 -10.61 8.97 -7.99
C ASP A 97 -10.31 7.53 -8.44
N ALA A 98 -9.03 7.16 -8.58
CA ALA A 98 -8.60 5.81 -8.96
C ALA A 98 -8.73 4.80 -7.80
N TRP A 99 -9.90 4.72 -7.18
CA TRP A 99 -10.16 3.90 -5.98
C TRP A 99 -9.86 2.41 -6.18
N MET A 100 -10.04 1.90 -7.41
CA MET A 100 -9.65 0.53 -7.77
C MET A 100 -8.16 0.25 -7.62
N GLN A 101 -7.31 1.26 -7.81
CA GLN A 101 -5.88 1.13 -7.57
C GLN A 101 -5.59 1.00 -6.08
N GLY A 102 -6.23 1.83 -5.26
CA GLY A 102 -6.19 1.71 -3.80
C GLY A 102 -6.67 0.34 -3.31
N LEU A 103 -7.76 -0.18 -3.87
CA LEU A 103 -8.25 -1.52 -3.54
C LEU A 103 -7.32 -2.64 -3.99
N GLY A 104 -6.71 -2.55 -5.17
CA GLY A 104 -5.70 -3.52 -5.62
C GLY A 104 -4.53 -3.63 -4.64
N ILE A 105 -4.08 -2.49 -4.10
CA ILE A 105 -3.06 -2.45 -3.06
C ILE A 105 -3.58 -3.09 -1.77
N ALA A 106 -4.78 -2.73 -1.34
CA ALA A 106 -5.39 -3.30 -0.14
C ALA A 106 -5.55 -4.83 -0.23
N VAL A 107 -5.95 -5.37 -1.39
CA VAL A 107 -6.08 -6.81 -1.63
C VAL A 107 -4.72 -7.51 -1.60
N ALA A 108 -3.69 -6.92 -2.22
CA ALA A 108 -2.33 -7.47 -2.16
C ALA A 108 -1.83 -7.59 -0.72
N TRP A 109 -2.05 -6.56 0.08
CA TRP A 109 -1.69 -6.57 1.50
C TRP A 109 -2.57 -7.51 2.33
N GLY A 110 -3.87 -7.59 2.04
CA GLY A 110 -4.79 -8.55 2.66
C GLY A 110 -4.37 -10.01 2.42
N ALA A 111 -3.86 -10.33 1.23
CA ALA A 111 -3.31 -11.66 0.93
C ALA A 111 -2.09 -12.00 1.80
N VAL A 112 -1.21 -11.02 2.06
CA VAL A 112 -0.09 -11.19 3.00
C VAL A 112 -0.61 -11.47 4.40
N ALA A 113 -1.58 -10.68 4.88
CA ALA A 113 -2.14 -10.86 6.22
C ALA A 113 -2.78 -12.24 6.40
N LEU A 114 -3.62 -12.66 5.45
CA LEU A 114 -4.26 -13.99 5.50
C LEU A 114 -3.23 -15.12 5.48
N ALA A 115 -2.17 -15.00 4.67
CA ALA A 115 -1.11 -15.99 4.64
C ALA A 115 -0.38 -16.08 5.99
N VAL A 116 -0.07 -14.93 6.60
CA VAL A 116 0.61 -14.89 7.91
C VAL A 116 -0.27 -15.40 9.04
N VAL A 117 -1.56 -15.04 9.05
CA VAL A 117 -2.51 -15.50 10.07
C VAL A 117 -2.60 -17.03 10.07
N GLU A 118 -2.62 -17.65 8.88
CA GLU A 118 -2.81 -19.10 8.76
C GLU A 118 -1.49 -19.88 8.93
N HIS A 119 -0.37 -19.37 8.40
CA HIS A 119 0.89 -20.13 8.30
C HIS A 119 2.05 -19.53 9.10
N GLY A 120 1.80 -18.52 9.94
CA GLY A 120 2.80 -17.82 10.73
C GLY A 120 3.71 -16.89 9.92
N SER A 121 4.88 -16.55 10.46
CA SER A 121 5.83 -15.61 9.85
C SER A 121 6.50 -16.11 8.56
N GLY A 122 6.39 -17.39 8.22
CA GLY A 122 6.96 -18.00 7.02
C GLY A 122 6.63 -17.25 5.72
N PRO A 123 5.34 -17.07 5.35
CA PRO A 123 4.93 -16.30 4.16
C PRO A 123 5.04 -14.77 4.29
N ALA A 124 5.50 -14.21 5.41
CA ALA A 124 5.55 -12.75 5.60
C ALA A 124 6.38 -12.03 4.52
N TRP A 125 7.36 -12.73 3.90
CA TRP A 125 8.17 -12.23 2.78
C TRP A 125 7.35 -11.77 1.57
N MET A 126 6.11 -12.25 1.43
CA MET A 126 5.15 -11.78 0.42
C MET A 126 4.94 -10.26 0.46
N CYS A 127 5.16 -9.60 1.61
CA CYS A 127 5.03 -8.14 1.72
C CYS A 127 6.02 -7.36 0.84
N ILE A 128 7.16 -7.94 0.47
CA ILE A 128 8.11 -7.36 -0.49
C ILE A 128 7.39 -7.15 -1.82
N PHE A 129 6.70 -8.18 -2.30
CA PHE A 129 6.00 -8.16 -3.57
C PHE A 129 4.70 -7.35 -3.48
N ALA A 130 4.02 -7.34 -2.32
CA ALA A 130 2.87 -6.46 -2.09
C ALA A 130 3.28 -4.98 -2.15
N PHE A 131 4.44 -4.61 -1.59
CA PHE A 131 5.04 -3.29 -1.74
C PHE A 131 5.37 -2.95 -3.20
N LEU A 132 6.04 -3.86 -3.92
CA LEU A 132 6.36 -3.65 -5.34
C LEU A 132 5.10 -3.50 -6.20
N THR A 133 4.05 -4.28 -5.89
CA THR A 133 2.72 -4.13 -6.49
C THR A 133 2.14 -2.76 -6.17
N ALA A 134 2.26 -2.25 -4.94
CA ALA A 134 1.81 -0.91 -4.62
C ALA A 134 2.53 0.17 -5.45
N GLY A 135 3.84 0.04 -5.66
CA GLY A 135 4.59 0.90 -6.57
C GLY A 135 4.08 0.82 -8.02
N ALA A 136 3.87 -0.39 -8.54
CA ALA A 136 3.39 -0.60 -9.91
C ALA A 136 1.97 -0.07 -10.15
N VAL A 137 1.08 -0.31 -9.19
CA VAL A 137 -0.34 0.08 -9.25
C VAL A 137 -0.49 1.57 -9.05
N SER A 138 0.20 2.17 -8.09
CA SER A 138 0.09 3.60 -7.79
C SER A 138 0.67 4.51 -8.87
N ASN A 139 1.67 4.05 -9.63
CA ASN A 139 2.26 4.83 -10.73
C ASN A 139 1.65 4.55 -12.11
N SER A 140 0.43 4.00 -12.15
CA SER A 140 -0.26 3.65 -13.40
C SER A 140 -1.14 4.75 -14.00
N HIS A 141 -1.00 6.00 -13.54
CA HIS A 141 -1.66 7.20 -14.10
C HIS A 141 -3.19 7.09 -14.23
N GLY A 142 -3.85 6.38 -13.30
CA GLY A 142 -5.31 6.20 -13.29
C GLY A 142 -5.85 5.06 -14.17
N GLN A 143 -5.01 4.18 -14.71
CA GLN A 143 -5.47 2.98 -15.40
C GLN A 143 -6.15 2.01 -14.42
N MET A 144 -7.49 1.92 -14.51
CA MET A 144 -8.31 1.04 -13.66
C MET A 144 -7.89 -0.43 -13.81
N GLY A 145 -7.48 -0.85 -15.02
CA GLY A 145 -7.10 -2.22 -15.31
C GLY A 145 -5.94 -2.73 -14.45
N ARG A 146 -4.99 -1.88 -14.01
CA ARG A 146 -3.88 -2.34 -13.16
C ARG A 146 -4.36 -2.62 -11.74
N GLY A 147 -5.29 -1.81 -11.22
CA GLY A 147 -5.95 -2.07 -9.94
C GLY A 147 -6.74 -3.37 -9.96
N VAL A 148 -7.54 -3.59 -11.01
CA VAL A 148 -8.31 -4.83 -11.20
C VAL A 148 -7.40 -6.06 -11.34
N ALA A 149 -6.32 -5.94 -12.12
CA ALA A 149 -5.33 -7.02 -12.25
C ALA A 149 -4.67 -7.33 -10.91
N ALA A 150 -4.30 -6.32 -10.13
CA ALA A 150 -3.77 -6.51 -8.78
C ALA A 150 -4.77 -7.29 -7.90
N MET A 151 -6.04 -6.87 -7.88
CA MET A 151 -7.08 -7.58 -7.14
C MET A 151 -7.23 -9.03 -7.57
N ALA A 152 -7.27 -9.30 -8.88
CA ALA A 152 -7.46 -10.65 -9.41
C ALA A 152 -6.28 -11.57 -9.09
N TRP A 153 -5.05 -11.13 -9.38
CA TRP A 153 -3.86 -11.96 -9.21
C TRP A 153 -3.48 -12.15 -7.75
N TRP A 154 -3.57 -11.10 -6.94
CA TRP A 154 -3.33 -11.22 -5.50
C TRP A 154 -4.47 -11.90 -4.77
N GLY A 155 -5.71 -11.71 -5.18
CA GLY A 155 -6.86 -12.45 -4.65
C GLY A 155 -6.71 -13.94 -4.88
N ALA A 156 -6.41 -14.35 -6.11
CA ALA A 156 -6.16 -15.76 -6.44
C ALA A 156 -4.95 -16.32 -5.69
N THR A 157 -3.84 -15.56 -5.63
CA THR A 157 -2.63 -15.97 -4.92
C THR A 157 -2.88 -16.12 -3.42
N GLY A 158 -3.53 -15.15 -2.79
CA GLY A 158 -3.89 -15.19 -1.37
C GLY A 158 -4.79 -16.38 -1.06
N ALA A 159 -5.80 -16.65 -1.90
CA ALA A 159 -6.65 -17.82 -1.74
C ALA A 159 -5.89 -19.15 -1.85
N ILE A 160 -4.96 -19.27 -2.81
CA ILE A 160 -4.15 -20.48 -2.97
C ILE A 160 -3.22 -20.65 -1.76
N VAL A 161 -2.51 -19.61 -1.33
CA VAL A 161 -1.61 -19.70 -0.17
C VAL A 161 -2.38 -20.05 1.09
N PHE A 162 -3.55 -19.43 1.30
CA PHE A 162 -4.41 -19.72 2.43
C PHE A 162 -4.86 -21.20 2.43
N LEU A 163 -5.36 -21.73 1.31
CA LEU A 163 -5.92 -23.08 1.24
C LEU A 163 -4.88 -24.21 1.07
N ALA A 164 -3.79 -23.95 0.35
CA ALA A 164 -2.83 -24.98 -0.07
C ALA A 164 -1.50 -24.94 0.72
N GLY A 165 -1.29 -23.93 1.57
CA GLY A 165 -0.15 -23.84 2.48
C GLY A 165 0.84 -22.71 2.16
N GLY A 166 1.57 -22.27 3.20
CA GLY A 166 2.63 -21.26 3.10
C GLY A 166 3.74 -21.57 2.09
N GLY A 167 3.94 -22.85 1.71
CA GLY A 167 4.88 -23.26 0.66
C GLY A 167 4.57 -22.66 -0.72
N TRP A 168 3.35 -22.17 -0.94
CA TRP A 168 2.92 -21.51 -2.18
C TRP A 168 3.14 -19.99 -2.16
N ALA A 169 3.74 -19.42 -1.11
CA ALA A 169 4.01 -17.99 -1.00
C ALA A 169 4.79 -17.41 -2.20
N TRP A 170 5.54 -18.26 -2.92
CA TRP A 170 6.24 -17.88 -4.15
C TRP A 170 5.34 -17.41 -5.29
N LEU A 171 4.05 -17.77 -5.25
CA LEU A 171 3.06 -17.25 -6.18
C LEU A 171 2.90 -15.72 -6.07
N SER A 172 3.31 -15.10 -4.95
CA SER A 172 3.36 -13.62 -4.82
C SER A 172 4.27 -12.97 -5.86
N VAL A 173 5.34 -13.64 -6.28
CA VAL A 173 6.22 -13.19 -7.37
C VAL A 173 5.44 -13.16 -8.68
N ILE A 174 4.71 -14.23 -8.99
CA ILE A 174 3.87 -14.34 -10.18
C ILE A 174 2.76 -13.29 -10.14
N ALA A 175 2.10 -13.11 -9.00
CA ALA A 175 1.06 -12.11 -8.80
C ALA A 175 1.58 -10.70 -9.10
N PHE A 176 2.75 -10.36 -8.58
CA PHE A 176 3.42 -9.09 -8.86
C PHE A 176 3.76 -8.93 -10.35
N LEU A 177 4.37 -9.94 -10.98
CA LEU A 177 4.76 -9.89 -12.39
C LEU A 177 3.54 -9.74 -13.29
N LEU A 178 2.47 -10.51 -13.07
CA LEU A 178 1.23 -10.43 -13.83
C LEU A 178 0.52 -9.10 -13.61
N THR A 179 0.53 -8.57 -12.39
CA THR A 179 -0.01 -7.23 -12.11
C THR A 179 0.77 -6.13 -12.83
N SER A 180 2.09 -6.27 -12.89
CA SER A 180 2.97 -5.28 -13.55
C SER A 180 2.87 -5.37 -15.07
N ALA A 181 2.77 -6.58 -15.60
CA ALA A 181 2.73 -6.86 -17.04
C ALA A 181 1.34 -6.70 -17.68
N SER A 182 0.24 -6.74 -16.91
CA SER A 182 -1.14 -6.78 -17.44
C SER A 182 -1.54 -5.60 -18.33
N LEU A 183 -0.76 -4.50 -18.34
CA LEU A 183 -1.00 -3.33 -19.19
C LEU A 183 0.27 -2.82 -19.91
N GLY A 184 1.30 -3.67 -20.02
CA GLY A 184 2.57 -3.36 -20.68
C GLY A 184 3.58 -2.62 -19.79
N PHE A 185 4.87 -2.90 -20.01
CA PHE A 185 5.99 -2.32 -19.24
C PHE A 185 6.20 -0.82 -19.47
N GLY A 186 5.57 -0.23 -20.50
CA GLY A 186 5.79 1.15 -20.92
C GLY A 186 5.28 2.23 -19.95
N SER A 187 4.45 1.86 -18.96
CA SER A 187 3.88 2.77 -17.97
C SER A 187 4.37 2.50 -16.54
N PHE A 188 5.46 1.75 -16.39
CA PHE A 188 6.16 1.59 -15.10
C PHE A 188 7.19 2.71 -14.95
N SER A 189 6.88 3.73 -14.15
CA SER A 189 7.83 4.77 -13.76
C SER A 189 8.05 4.74 -12.26
N PHE A 190 9.30 4.60 -11.82
CA PHE A 190 9.67 4.97 -10.46
C PHE A 190 9.38 6.46 -10.23
N PRO A 191 9.05 6.88 -8.99
CA PRO A 191 8.87 8.29 -8.67
C PRO A 191 10.09 9.09 -9.14
N LYS A 192 9.90 9.95 -10.14
CA LYS A 192 10.92 10.87 -10.63
C LYS A 192 10.78 12.17 -9.83
N GLY A 193 11.87 12.58 -9.20
CA GLY A 193 11.95 13.83 -8.44
C GLY A 193 11.40 13.70 -7.03
N LEU A 194 12.31 13.50 -6.06
CA LEU A 194 12.15 14.02 -4.70
C LEU A 194 12.31 15.56 -4.74
N GLU A 195 11.71 16.20 -5.74
CA GLU A 195 11.75 17.63 -5.92
C GLU A 195 10.74 18.20 -4.94
N TRP A 196 11.28 18.99 -4.02
CA TRP A 196 10.59 19.83 -3.06
C TRP A 196 9.83 20.96 -3.77
N ASP A 197 9.13 20.64 -4.86
CA ASP A 197 8.23 21.60 -5.47
C ASP A 197 6.99 21.68 -4.59
N LEU A 198 7.00 22.71 -3.75
CA LEU A 198 5.99 23.02 -2.75
C LEU A 198 4.78 23.72 -3.37
N PHE A 199 4.79 24.04 -4.67
CA PHE A 199 3.80 24.96 -5.23
C PHE A 199 3.17 24.62 -6.58
N ASP A 200 3.66 23.68 -7.39
CA ASP A 200 3.22 23.67 -8.81
C ASP A 200 2.84 22.30 -9.42
N ARG A 201 2.19 21.43 -8.63
CA ARG A 201 1.65 20.19 -9.19
C ARG A 201 0.17 20.04 -8.86
N ASP A 202 -0.64 20.78 -9.60
CA ASP A 202 -2.05 20.42 -9.76
C ASP A 202 -2.11 19.08 -10.53
N ASP A 203 -2.75 18.11 -9.88
CA ASP A 203 -2.93 16.72 -10.34
C ASP A 203 -3.95 16.60 -11.50
N ASP A 204 -4.38 17.73 -12.05
CA ASP A 204 -5.19 17.83 -13.26
C ASP A 204 -4.21 18.18 -14.40
N ASP A 205 -4.24 17.48 -15.53
CA ASP A 205 -3.35 17.67 -16.70
C ASP A 205 -3.32 19.11 -17.30
N GLU A 206 -3.93 20.10 -16.66
CA GLU A 206 -3.77 21.51 -16.95
C GLU A 206 -2.43 22.02 -16.42
N ARG A 207 -1.41 21.95 -17.28
CA ARG A 207 -0.23 22.81 -17.12
C ARG A 207 -0.73 24.25 -17.00
N VAL A 208 -0.54 24.85 -15.82
CA VAL A 208 -0.76 26.28 -15.63
C VAL A 208 0.10 26.99 -16.68
N LYS A 209 -0.55 27.60 -17.68
CA LYS A 209 0.14 28.49 -18.60
C LYS A 209 0.71 29.61 -17.75
N VAL A 210 2.04 29.67 -17.67
CA VAL A 210 2.74 30.88 -17.22
C VAL A 210 2.36 31.99 -18.20
N VAL A 211 1.36 32.78 -17.82
CA VAL A 211 1.04 34.03 -18.50
C VAL A 211 2.15 34.99 -18.10
N ARG A 212 3.06 35.26 -19.04
CA ARG A 212 3.91 36.45 -18.98
C ARG A 212 3.10 37.67 -19.37
#